data_AF-A0A974XMK2-F1
#
_entry.id   AF-A0A974XMK2-F1
#
_cell.length_a   1.000
_cell.length_b   1.000
_cell.length_c   1.000
_cell.angle_alpha   90.00
_cell.angle_beta   90.00
_cell.angle_gamma   90.00
#
_symmetry.space_group_name_H-M   'P 1'
#
loop_
_entity.id
_entity.type
_entity.pdbx_description
1 polymer ?
#
loop_
_entity_poly.entity_id
_entity_poly.type
_entity_poly.pdbx_seq_one_letter_code
_entity_poly.pdbx_strand_id
1 'polypeptide(L)' 'MSWLENTIKKIMLWVGYLGVVIIYGGFLFLLLSGRDTRGIPWFFLLSPWICIYFGLSEQEQRSAIRWLLSRFRR' A
#
# COMPACT_ATOMS: atom_id res chain seq x y z
N MET A 1 13.81 -8.68 -18.55
CA MET A 1 13.43 -8.85 -17.12
C MET A 1 13.00 -10.28 -16.93
N SER A 2 13.62 -10.99 -15.98
CA SER A 2 13.38 -12.42 -15.77
C SER A 2 11.92 -12.69 -15.38
N TRP A 3 11.36 -13.81 -15.82
CA TRP A 3 9.99 -14.23 -15.48
C TRP A 3 9.74 -14.24 -13.97
N LEU A 4 10.77 -14.59 -13.19
CA LEU A 4 10.74 -14.60 -11.73
C LEU A 4 10.48 -13.20 -11.13
N GLU A 5 11.12 -12.17 -11.67
CA GLU A 5 10.98 -10.79 -11.19
C GLU A 5 9.53 -10.29 -11.38
N ASN A 6 8.94 -10.57 -12.54
CA ASN A 6 7.55 -10.19 -12.82
C ASN A 6 6.55 -10.94 -11.94
N THR A 7 6.82 -12.21 -11.63
CA THR A 7 5.96 -13.01 -10.73
C THR A 7 6.04 -12.48 -9.29
N ILE A 8 7.24 -12.18 -8.79
CA ILE A 8 7.43 -11.61 -7.44
C ILE A 8 6.73 -10.24 -7.33
N LYS A 9 6.87 -9.38 -8.35
CA LYS A 9 6.19 -8.07 -8.40
C LYS A 9 4.66 -8.20 -8.35
N LYS A 10 4.08 -9.14 -9.11
CA LYS A 10 2.64 -9.44 -9.05
C LYS A 10 2.20 -9.93 -7.68
N ILE A 11 2.98 -10.81 -7.04
CA ILE A 11 2.68 -11.31 -5.69
C ILE A 11 2.71 -10.15 -4.68
N MET A 12 3.73 -9.29 -4.73
CA MET A 12 3.81 -8.10 -3.86
C MET A 12 2.61 -7.18 -4.05
N LEU A 13 2.16 -6.96 -5.29
CA LEU A 13 0.94 -6.20 -5.58
C LEU A 13 -0.29 -6.81 -4.91
N TRP A 14 -0.51 -8.12 -5.08
CA TRP A 14 -1.65 -8.80 -4.47
C TRP A 14 -1.61 -8.76 -2.94
N VAL A 15 -0.44 -9.02 -2.34
CA VAL A 15 -0.24 -8.94 -0.89
C VAL A 15 -0.48 -7.52 -0.39
N GLY A 16 0.00 -6.52 -1.13
CA GLY A 16 -0.23 -5.11 -0.83
C GLY A 16 -1.72 -4.74 -0.84
N TYR A 17 -2.46 -5.10 -1.89
CA TYR A 17 -3.91 -4.86 -1.95
C TYR A 17 -4.66 -5.56 -0.82
N LEU A 18 -4.35 -6.83 -0.56
CA LEU A 18 -4.97 -7.60 0.53
C LEU A 18 -4.65 -6.97 1.89
N GLY A 19 -3.40 -6.52 2.07
CA GLY A 19 -2.96 -5.80 3.26
C GLY A 19 -3.72 -4.48 3.45
N VAL A 20 -3.97 -3.70 2.40
CA VAL A 20 -4.81 -2.50 2.48
C VAL A 20 -6.21 -2.89 2.95
N VAL A 21 -6.85 -3.88 2.33
CA VAL A 21 -8.21 -4.29 2.70
C VAL A 21 -8.29 -4.75 4.16
N ILE A 22 -7.37 -5.61 4.59
CA ILE A 22 -7.39 -6.18 5.95
C ILE A 22 -7.04 -5.13 7.01
N ILE A 23 -5.96 -4.37 6.81
CA ILE A 23 -5.47 -3.41 7.82
C ILE A 23 -6.43 -2.24 7.93
N TYR A 24 -6.88 -1.66 6.82
CA TYR A 24 -7.83 -0.55 6.85
C TYR A 24 -9.22 -1.02 7.27
N GLY A 25 -9.67 -2.19 6.82
CA GLY A 25 -10.94 -2.78 7.26
C GLY A 25 -10.95 -3.08 8.76
N GLY A 26 -9.87 -3.67 9.28
CA GLY A 26 -9.70 -3.92 10.71
C GLY A 26 -9.65 -2.63 11.53
N PHE A 27 -8.95 -1.61 11.03
CA PHE A 27 -8.89 -0.30 11.69
C PHE A 27 -10.27 0.38 11.71
N LEU A 28 -11.01 0.33 10.59
CA LEU A 28 -12.37 0.85 10.50
C LEU A 28 -13.30 0.14 11.48
N PHE A 29 -13.21 -1.19 11.57
CA PHE A 29 -13.98 -1.99 12.52
C PHE A 29 -13.66 -1.62 13.98
N LEU A 30 -12.39 -1.43 14.32
CA LEU A 30 -11.97 -1.00 15.67
C LEU A 30 -12.49 0.40 16.00
N LEU A 31 -12.45 1.31 15.02
CA LEU A 31 -12.98 2.66 15.15
C LEU A 31 -14.49 2.65 15.43
N LEU A 32 -15.26 1.84 14.69
CA LEU A 32 -16.70 1.69 14.89
C LEU A 32 -17.05 0.98 16.22
N SER A 33 -16.18 0.09 16.68
CA SER A 33 -16.35 -0.63 17.96
C SER A 33 -15.95 0.20 19.18
N GLY A 34 -15.45 1.43 19.00
CA GLY A 34 -15.03 2.31 20.09
C GLY A 34 -13.79 1.82 20.84
N ARG A 35 -12.99 0.89 20.27
CA ARG A 35 -11.74 0.44 20.89
C ARG A 35 -10.64 1.47 20.66
N ASP A 36 -9.78 1.60 21.67
CA ASP A 36 -8.62 2.48 21.61
C ASP A 36 -7.62 1.98 20.56
N THR A 37 -7.43 2.75 19.49
CA THR A 37 -6.52 2.46 18.37
C THR A 37 -5.15 3.12 18.53
N ARG A 38 -4.94 3.89 19.61
CA ARG A 38 -3.68 4.59 19.93
C ARG A 38 -2.48 3.64 20.09
N GLY A 39 -2.73 2.38 20.43
CA GLY A 39 -1.70 1.35 20.55
C GLY A 39 -1.25 0.74 19.22
N ILE A 40 -1.92 1.05 18.10
CA ILE A 40 -1.59 0.51 16.78
C ILE A 40 -0.52 1.40 16.15
N PRO A 41 0.69 0.87 15.87
CA PRO A 41 1.71 1.65 15.23
C PRO A 41 1.30 2.09 13.82
N TRP A 42 1.44 3.38 13.54
CA TRP A 42 1.07 3.98 12.26
C TRP A 42 1.80 3.36 11.05
N PHE A 43 2.98 2.76 11.25
CA PHE A 43 3.72 2.09 10.18
C PHE A 43 2.97 0.88 9.60
N PHE A 44 2.06 0.26 10.34
CA PHE A 44 1.22 -0.81 9.81
C PHE A 44 0.29 -0.33 8.71
N LEU A 45 -0.17 0.93 8.78
CA LEU A 45 -1.00 1.50 7.72
C LEU A 45 -0.19 1.78 6.45
N LEU A 46 1.09 2.13 6.56
CA LEU A 46 1.96 2.43 5.41
C LEU A 46 2.56 1.18 4.75
N SER A 47 2.86 0.15 5.53
CA SER A 47 3.43 -1.11 5.07
C SER A 47 2.78 -1.67 3.78
N PRO A 48 1.44 -1.82 3.69
CA PRO A 48 0.81 -2.35 2.48
C PRO A 48 0.98 -1.43 1.26
N TRP A 49 1.01 -0.10 1.45
CA TRP A 49 1.24 0.83 0.33
C TRP A 49 2.66 0.75 -0.20
N ILE A 50 3.65 0.57 0.68
CA ILE A 50 5.04 0.33 0.28
C ILE A 50 5.11 -0.96 -0.54
N CYS A 51 4.40 -2.01 -0.12
CA CYS A 51 4.34 -3.28 -0.85
C CYS A 51 3.69 -3.12 -2.24
N ILE A 52 2.59 -2.36 -2.35
CA ILE A 52 1.97 -2.02 -3.64
C ILE A 52 2.96 -1.26 -4.52
N TYR A 53 3.63 -0.24 -3.97
CA TYR A 53 4.59 0.59 -4.72
C TYR A 53 5.73 -0.24 -5.32
N PHE A 54 6.35 -1.13 -4.53
CA PHE A 54 7.42 -1.99 -5.04
C PHE A 54 6.94 -3.11 -5.95
N GLY A 55 5.67 -3.53 -5.84
CA GLY A 55 5.06 -4.48 -6.77
C GLY A 55 4.74 -3.88 -8.15
N LEU A 56 4.57 -2.56 -8.26
CA LEU A 56 4.31 -1.87 -9.53
C LEU A 56 5.51 -1.94 -10.48
N SER A 57 5.24 -1.87 -11.79
CA SER A 57 6.32 -1.74 -12.78
C SER A 57 7.02 -0.37 -12.66
N GLU A 58 8.26 -0.26 -13.14
CA GLU A 58 8.99 1.02 -13.09
C GLU A 58 8.24 2.16 -13.79
N GLN A 59 7.53 1.86 -14.88
CA GLN A 59 6.76 2.85 -15.61
C GLN A 59 5.60 3.38 -14.76
N GLU A 60 4.91 2.48 -14.06
CA GLU A 60 3.81 2.83 -13.16
C GLU A 60 4.30 3.58 -11.92
N GLN A 61 5.43 3.17 -11.32
CA GLN A 61 6.06 3.90 -10.21
C GLN A 61 6.38 5.35 -10.60
N ARG A 62 7.01 5.56 -11.77
CA ARG A 62 7.30 6.90 -12.29
C ARG A 62 6.02 7.69 -12.60
N SER A 63 4.96 7.02 -13.04
CA SER A 63 3.66 7.65 -13.24
C SER A 63 3.05 8.10 -11.90
N ALA A 64 3.09 7.26 -10.88
CA ALA A 64 2.60 7.55 -9.54
C ALA A 64 3.37 8.72 -8.89
N ILE A 65 4.70 8.74 -9.00
CA ILE A 65 5.51 9.88 -8.52
C ILE A 65 5.15 11.16 -9.28
N ARG A 66 5.01 11.11 -10.61
CA ARG A 66 4.62 12.28 -11.40
C ARG A 66 3.24 12.81 -11.00
N TRP A 67 2.28 11.91 -10.75
CA TRP A 67 0.96 12.27 -10.23
C TRP A 67 1.04 12.89 -8.83
N LEU A 68 1.87 12.34 -7.94
CA LEU A 68 2.06 12.88 -6.60
C LEU A 68 2.68 14.29 -6.65
N LEU A 69 3.73 14.47 -7.45
CA LEU A 69 4.39 15.77 -7.63
C LEU A 69 3.47 16.81 -8.28
N SER A 70 2.63 16.41 -9.24
CA SER A 70 1.68 17.33 -9.86
C SER A 70 0.59 17.78 -8.88
N ARG A 71 0.27 16.95 -7.88
CA ARG A 71 -0.68 17.29 -6.82
C ARG A 71 -0.11 18.24 -5.78
N PHE A 72 1.18 18.13 -5.47
CA PHE A 72 1.90 19.01 -4.53
C PHE A 72 2.35 20.34 -5.13
N ARG A 73 2.35 20.48 -6.46
CA ARG A 73 2.71 21.73 -7.16
C ARG A 73 1.51 22.67 -7.38
N ARG A 74 0.34 22.33 -6.85
CA ARG A 74 -0.81 23.24 -6.67
C ARG A 74 -0.87 23.69 -5.22
#